data_AF-A0A3M0IPG1-F1
#
_entry.id   AF-A0A3M0IPG1-F1
#
_cell.length_a   1.000
_cell.length_b   1.000
_cell.length_c   1.000
_cell.angle_alpha   90.00
_cell.angle_beta   90.00
_cell.angle_gamma   90.00
#
_symmetry.space_group_name_H-M   'P 1'
#
loop_
_entity.id
_entity.type
_entity.pdbx_description
1 polymer ?
#
loop_
_entity_poly.entity_id
_entity_poly.type
_entity_poly.pdbx_seq_one_letter_code
_entity_poly.pdbx_strand_id
1 'polypeptide(L)'
;MFWKFDLNTTSHVDKLLDKEDVTLEELMDEDDVLQECKAQNRRLLDFLCQQQCMEQLVTLITHEPPVDMDEKVRFKYPNTACELLTSDVPQINDKLGGDETLLDILYDFLDHEPP
;
A
#
# COMPACT_ATOMS: atom_id res chain seq x y z
N MET A 1 -2.36 -7.58 -29.53
CA MET A 1 -3.52 -6.99 -28.81
C MET A 1 -4.32 -8.15 -28.26
N PHE A 2 -4.16 -8.43 -26.97
CA PHE A 2 -4.87 -9.48 -26.25
C PHE A 2 -5.34 -8.79 -24.98
N TRP A 3 -6.65 -8.65 -24.79
CA TRP A 3 -7.33 -7.94 -23.68
C TRP A 3 -7.56 -6.44 -23.88
N LYS A 4 -8.74 -6.13 -24.43
CA LYS A 4 -9.54 -4.94 -24.12
C LYS A 4 -10.90 -5.46 -23.67
N PHE A 5 -11.10 -5.62 -22.37
CA PHE A 5 -12.34 -5.99 -21.66
C PHE A 5 -12.14 -5.48 -20.23
N ASP A 6 -13.03 -4.77 -19.54
CA ASP A 6 -14.36 -4.24 -19.81
C ASP A 6 -14.42 -2.82 -19.23
N LEU A 7 -14.97 -1.86 -19.97
CA LEU A 7 -15.03 -0.45 -19.55
C LEU A 7 -16.14 -0.14 -18.53
N ASN A 8 -16.77 -1.13 -17.88
CA ASN A 8 -17.92 -0.87 -17.00
C ASN A 8 -18.25 -1.93 -15.92
N THR A 9 -17.29 -2.75 -15.49
CA THR A 9 -17.42 -3.43 -14.18
C THR A 9 -16.82 -2.49 -13.15
N THR A 10 -17.65 -1.90 -12.28
CA THR A 10 -17.15 -1.13 -11.13
C THR A 10 -16.11 -1.96 -10.41
N SER A 11 -14.88 -1.42 -10.31
CA SER A 11 -13.73 -2.08 -9.68
C SER A 11 -14.12 -2.60 -8.29
N HIS A 12 -13.58 -3.76 -7.91
CA HIS A 12 -13.78 -4.30 -6.57
C HIS A 12 -13.17 -3.39 -5.52
N VAL A 13 -12.00 -2.82 -5.81
CA VAL A 13 -11.35 -1.78 -5.00
C VAL A 13 -12.26 -0.55 -4.86
N ASP A 14 -12.86 -0.06 -5.95
CA ASP A 14 -13.77 1.09 -5.88
C ASP A 14 -15.01 0.82 -5.01
N LYS A 15 -15.57 -0.39 -5.08
CA LYS A 15 -16.69 -0.80 -4.21
C LYS A 15 -16.26 -0.91 -2.75
N LEU A 16 -15.06 -1.40 -2.51
CA LEU A 16 -14.51 -1.50 -1.16
C LEU A 16 -14.29 -0.11 -0.55
N LEU A 17 -13.80 0.84 -1.35
CA LEU A 17 -13.65 2.26 -1.00
C LEU A 17 -14.99 3.02 -0.83
N ASP A 18 -16.14 2.40 -1.13
CA ASP A 18 -17.46 2.97 -0.79
C ASP A 18 -17.85 2.70 0.67
N LYS A 19 -17.16 1.79 1.37
CA LYS A 19 -17.38 1.56 2.80
C LYS A 19 -16.81 2.72 3.62
N GLU A 20 -17.54 3.14 4.66
CA GLU A 20 -17.12 4.25 5.53
C GLU A 20 -15.87 3.93 6.37
N ASP A 21 -15.65 2.65 6.68
CA ASP A 21 -14.63 2.15 7.60
C ASP A 21 -13.62 1.20 6.94
N VAL A 22 -13.44 1.34 5.62
CA VAL A 22 -12.48 0.54 4.86
C VAL A 22 -11.07 0.66 5.44
N THR A 23 -10.39 -0.49 5.61
CA THR A 23 -9.02 -0.51 6.12
C THR A 23 -8.00 -0.73 5.00
N LEU A 24 -6.75 -0.39 5.29
CA LEU A 24 -5.63 -0.67 4.38
C LEU A 24 -5.47 -2.18 4.16
N GLU A 25 -5.65 -3.01 5.19
CA GLU A 25 -5.55 -4.46 5.09
C GLU A 25 -6.62 -5.05 4.19
N GLU A 26 -7.86 -4.54 4.24
CA GLU A 26 -8.91 -4.97 3.32
C GLU A 26 -8.52 -4.68 1.86
N LEU A 27 -7.95 -3.50 1.57
CA LEU A 27 -7.49 -3.16 0.22
C LEU A 27 -6.29 -4.01 -0.21
N MET A 28 -5.34 -4.26 0.68
CA MET A 28 -4.18 -5.11 0.40
C MET A 28 -4.57 -6.60 0.24
N ASP A 29 -5.75 -6.98 0.71
CA ASP A 29 -6.30 -8.31 0.48
C ASP A 29 -6.93 -8.50 -0.91
N GLU A 30 -7.27 -7.41 -1.61
CA GLU A 30 -7.80 -7.44 -2.98
C GLU A 30 -6.71 -7.82 -4.01
N ASP A 31 -7.02 -8.79 -4.87
CA ASP A 31 -6.06 -9.32 -5.86
C ASP A 31 -5.61 -8.25 -6.88
N ASP A 32 -6.46 -7.27 -7.16
CA ASP A 32 -6.24 -6.25 -8.18
C ASP A 32 -5.58 -4.97 -7.63
N VAL A 33 -5.32 -4.85 -6.32
CA VAL A 33 -4.84 -3.61 -5.68
C VAL A 33 -3.56 -3.05 -6.31
N LEU A 34 -2.58 -3.93 -6.59
CA LEU A 34 -1.32 -3.54 -7.22
C LEU A 34 -1.52 -3.11 -8.67
N GLN A 35 -2.41 -3.79 -9.38
CA GLN A 35 -2.72 -3.48 -10.78
C GLN A 35 -3.44 -2.13 -10.87
N GLU A 36 -4.41 -1.88 -10.00
CA GLU A 36 -5.17 -0.64 -9.95
C GLU A 36 -4.32 0.55 -9.50
N CYS A 37 -3.42 0.35 -8.54
CA CYS A 37 -2.45 1.35 -8.13
C CYS A 37 -1.56 1.77 -9.32
N LYS A 38 -0.97 0.80 -10.03
CA LYS A 38 -0.15 1.04 -11.23
C LYS A 38 -0.95 1.63 -12.39
N ALA A 39 -2.24 1.30 -12.49
CA ALA A 39 -3.18 1.92 -13.42
C ALA A 39 -3.63 3.33 -13.00
N GLN A 40 -3.13 3.83 -11.87
CA GLN A 40 -3.43 5.14 -11.31
C GLN A 40 -4.93 5.34 -11.03
N ASN A 41 -5.59 4.33 -10.45
CA ASN A 41 -6.95 4.52 -9.92
C ASN A 41 -6.93 5.66 -8.89
N ARG A 42 -7.60 6.78 -9.22
CA ARG A 42 -7.58 8.00 -8.41
C ARG A 42 -8.14 7.78 -7.01
N ARG A 43 -9.21 7.00 -6.86
CA ARG A 43 -9.83 6.75 -5.54
C ARG A 43 -8.88 5.96 -4.64
N LEU A 44 -8.24 4.94 -5.20
CA LEU A 44 -7.24 4.15 -4.49
C LEU A 44 -6.04 5.02 -4.10
N LEU A 45 -5.51 5.82 -5.01
CA LEU A 45 -4.37 6.69 -4.72
C LEU A 45 -4.71 7.76 -3.67
N ASP A 46 -5.90 8.35 -3.75
CA ASP A 46 -6.38 9.32 -2.75
C ASP A 46 -6.47 8.68 -1.35
N PHE A 47 -6.84 7.40 -1.26
CA PHE A 47 -6.83 6.64 -0.01
C PHE A 47 -5.40 6.30 0.45
N LEU A 48 -4.60 5.67 -0.41
CA LEU A 48 -3.24 5.21 -0.07
C LEU A 48 -2.33 6.37 0.33
N CYS A 49 -2.47 7.55 -0.30
CA CYS A 49 -1.65 8.72 0.00
C CYS A 49 -2.11 9.50 1.25
N GLN A 50 -3.14 9.04 1.97
CA GLN A 50 -3.47 9.58 3.29
C GLN A 50 -2.33 9.32 4.26
N GLN A 51 -2.08 10.26 5.18
CA GLN A 51 -0.97 10.19 6.13
C GLN A 51 -0.93 8.84 6.86
N GLN A 52 -2.05 8.45 7.47
CA GLN A 52 -2.15 7.22 8.25
C GLN A 52 -1.86 5.97 7.40
N CYS A 53 -2.34 5.93 6.16
CA CYS A 53 -2.09 4.79 5.26
C CYS A 53 -0.63 4.71 4.86
N MET A 54 0.00 5.84 4.53
CA MET A 54 1.42 5.87 4.19
C MET A 54 2.30 5.47 5.38
N GLU A 55 2.00 5.94 6.59
CA GLU A 55 2.72 5.56 7.81
C GLU A 55 2.60 4.05 8.06
N GLN A 56 1.41 3.47 7.87
CA GLN A 56 1.21 2.02 7.99
C GLN A 56 2.00 1.24 6.93
N LEU A 57 1.97 1.67 5.66
CA LEU A 57 2.74 1.04 4.59
C LEU A 57 4.24 1.05 4.88
N VAL A 58 4.78 2.19 5.32
CA VAL A 58 6.21 2.32 5.69
C VAL A 58 6.53 1.46 6.91
N THR A 59 5.64 1.42 7.92
CA THR A 59 5.80 0.57 9.10
C THR A 59 5.87 -0.91 8.72
N LEU A 60 5.00 -1.37 7.82
CA LEU A 60 4.95 -2.75 7.36
C LEU A 60 6.26 -3.22 6.70
N ILE A 61 7.03 -2.32 6.09
CA ILE A 61 8.31 -2.67 5.45
C ILE A 61 9.54 -2.44 6.32
N THR A 62 9.39 -1.72 7.44
CA THR A 62 10.49 -1.36 8.35
C THR A 62 10.47 -2.16 9.65
N HIS A 63 9.31 -2.69 10.05
CA HIS A 63 9.17 -3.41 11.30
C HIS A 63 8.90 -4.89 11.03
N GLU A 64 9.76 -5.76 11.59
CA GLU A 64 9.54 -7.20 11.47
C GLU A 64 8.35 -7.62 12.35
N PRO A 65 7.32 -8.25 11.78
CA PRO A 65 6.19 -8.72 12.54
C PRO A 65 6.58 -9.92 13.43
N PRO A 66 5.98 -10.05 14.63
CA PRO A 66 6.20 -11.20 15.51
C PRO A 66 6.00 -12.55 14.81
N VAL A 67 6.86 -13.52 15.12
CA VAL A 67 6.89 -14.84 14.48
C VAL A 67 5.63 -15.68 14.70
N ASP A 68 4.86 -15.38 15.74
CA ASP A 68 3.59 -16.03 16.11
C ASP A 68 2.37 -15.44 15.40
N MET A 69 2.53 -14.37 14.61
CA MET A 69 1.45 -13.82 13.79
C MET A 69 1.20 -14.64 12.52
N ASP A 70 0.00 -14.46 11.96
CA ASP A 70 -0.42 -15.10 10.71
C ASP A 70 0.54 -14.79 9.53
N GLU A 71 0.67 -15.76 8.61
CA GLU A 71 1.54 -15.63 7.42
C GLU A 71 1.21 -14.40 6.56
N LYS A 72 -0.06 -13.98 6.54
CA LYS A 72 -0.48 -12.75 5.84
C LYS A 72 0.25 -11.52 6.40
N VAL A 73 0.27 -11.39 7.73
CA VAL A 73 0.94 -10.28 8.41
C VAL A 73 2.45 -10.40 8.26
N ARG A 74 2.97 -11.62 8.28
CA ARG A 74 4.41 -11.87 8.20
C ARG A 74 5.02 -11.66 6.82
N PHE A 75 4.26 -11.95 5.76
CA PHE A 75 4.82 -12.00 4.41
C PHE A 75 3.95 -11.26 3.40
N LYS A 76 2.64 -11.49 3.36
CA LYS A 76 1.78 -10.86 2.33
C LYS A 76 1.80 -9.34 2.45
N TYR A 77 1.48 -8.81 3.63
CA TYR A 77 1.33 -7.37 3.80
C TYR A 77 2.66 -6.60 3.62
N PRO A 78 3.79 -7.01 4.24
CA PRO A 78 5.08 -6.37 3.96
C PRO A 78 5.46 -6.37 2.47
N ASN A 79 5.24 -7.49 1.77
CA ASN A 79 5.55 -7.58 0.34
C ASN A 79 4.66 -6.66 -0.50
N THR A 80 3.34 -6.69 -0.28
CA THR A 80 2.39 -5.82 -0.99
C THR A 80 2.66 -4.35 -0.69
N ALA A 81 2.99 -3.99 0.56
CA ALA A 81 3.34 -2.63 0.95
C ALA A 81 4.62 -2.17 0.23
N CYS A 82 5.66 -3.02 0.18
CA CYS A 82 6.89 -2.75 -0.56
C CYS A 82 6.60 -2.52 -2.05
N GLU A 83 5.76 -3.35 -2.68
CA GLU A 83 5.39 -3.19 -4.09
C GLU A 83 4.55 -1.93 -4.36
N LEU A 84 3.67 -1.53 -3.44
CA LEU A 84 2.92 -0.27 -3.55
C LEU A 84 3.84 0.94 -3.45
N LEU A 85 4.72 0.96 -2.44
CA LEU A 85 5.68 2.06 -2.22
C LEU A 85 6.74 2.16 -3.33
N THR A 86 7.04 1.07 -4.03
CA THR A 86 7.99 1.01 -5.14
C THR A 86 7.33 0.87 -6.52
N SER A 87 6.04 1.23 -6.62
CA SER A 87 5.22 1.04 -7.83
C SER A 87 5.51 1.99 -9.00
N ASP A 88 6.48 2.91 -8.88
CA ASP A 88 6.74 4.01 -9.83
C ASP A 88 5.55 4.95 -10.08
N VAL A 89 4.58 5.00 -9.15
CA VAL A 89 3.45 5.94 -9.20
C VAL A 89 3.87 7.30 -8.61
N PRO A 90 3.82 8.40 -9.38
CA PRO A 90 4.33 9.70 -8.93
C PRO A 90 3.72 10.20 -7.62
N GLN A 91 2.41 10.05 -7.41
CA GLN A 91 1.76 10.54 -6.18
C GLN A 91 2.28 9.85 -4.92
N ILE A 92 2.56 8.55 -5.00
CA ILE A 92 3.12 7.79 -3.87
C ILE A 92 4.57 8.22 -3.63
N ASN A 93 5.37 8.34 -4.70
CA ASN A 93 6.77 8.77 -4.61
C ASN A 93 6.90 10.21 -4.06
N ASP A 94 6.07 11.13 -4.55
CA ASP A 94 6.03 12.52 -4.11
C ASP A 94 5.62 12.62 -2.64
N LYS A 95 4.63 11.82 -2.21
CA LYS A 95 4.21 11.76 -0.82
C LYS A 95 5.29 11.16 0.08
N LEU A 96 5.87 10.01 -0.29
CA LEU A 96 6.92 9.35 0.49
C LEU A 96 8.20 10.20 0.58
N GLY A 97 8.64 10.78 -0.54
CA GLY A 97 9.87 11.57 -0.61
C GLY A 97 9.73 13.01 -0.13
N GLY A 98 8.51 13.53 0.00
CA GLY A 98 8.22 14.89 0.42
C GLY A 98 7.74 15.05 1.85
N ASP A 99 7.49 13.95 2.57
CA ASP A 99 6.97 13.95 3.93
C ASP A 99 8.04 13.58 4.95
N GLU A 100 8.45 14.54 5.77
CA GLU A 100 9.50 14.33 6.78
C GLU A 100 9.13 13.22 7.77
N THR A 101 7.85 13.10 8.16
CA THR A 101 7.43 12.06 9.12
C THR A 101 7.57 10.66 8.54
N LEU A 102 7.22 10.47 7.26
CA LEU A 102 7.42 9.18 6.59
C LEU A 102 8.89 8.84 6.43
N LEU A 103 9.72 9.83 6.10
CA LEU A 103 11.17 9.66 5.99
C LEU A 103 11.81 9.34 7.34
N ASP A 104 11.37 9.97 8.42
CA ASP A 104 11.84 9.68 9.78
C ASP A 104 11.57 8.22 10.14
N ILE A 105 10.35 7.69 9.89
CA ILE A 105 10.04 6.26 10.12
C ILE A 105 10.96 5.35 9.30
N LEU A 106 11.20 5.72 8.03
CA LEU A 106 12.06 4.94 7.14
C LEU A 106 13.53 4.97 7.58
N TYR A 107 14.02 6.09 8.08
CA TYR A 107 15.40 6.23 8.53
C TYR A 107 15.64 5.68 9.93
N ASP A 108 14.65 5.74 10.81
CA ASP A 108 14.70 5.09 12.12
C ASP A 108 15.04 3.60 11.97
N PHE A 109 14.53 2.93 10.93
CA PHE A 109 14.90 1.54 10.61
C PHE A 109 16.41 1.31 10.49
N LEU A 110 17.16 2.27 9.92
CA LEU A 110 18.61 2.15 9.72
C LEU A 110 19.40 2.29 11.03
N ASP A 111 18.80 2.88 12.06
CA ASP A 111 19.41 3.05 13.37
C ASP A 111 19.29 1.79 14.26
N HIS A 112 18.54 0.78 13.82
CA HIS A 112 18.38 -0.48 14.53
C HIS A 112 19.43 -1.51 14.11
N GLU A 113 19.80 -2.42 15.02
CA GLU A 113 20.69 -3.54 14.68
C GLU A 113 20.02 -4.43 13.60
N PRO A 114 20.79 -4.97 12.64
CA PRO A 114 20.25 -5.87 11.64
C PRO A 114 19.58 -7.10 12.31
N PRO A 115 18.43 -7.56 11.80
CA PRO A 115 17.78 -8.78 12.27
C PRO A 115 18.62 -10.04 12.02
#